data_AF-A0A1C3JG42-F1
#
_entry.id   AF-A0A1C3JG42-F1
#
_cell.length_a   1.000
_cell.length_b   1.000
_cell.length_c   1.000
_cell.angle_alpha   90.00
_cell.angle_beta   90.00
_cell.angle_gamma   90.00
#
_symmetry.space_group_name_H-M   'P 1'
#
loop_
_entity.id
_entity.type
_entity.pdbx_description
1 polymer ?
#
loop_
_entity_poly.entity_id
_entity_poly.type
_entity_poly.pdbx_seq_one_letter_code
_entity_poly.pdbx_strand_id
1 'polypeptide(L)'
;MFGENNDKAREKFKEELEETHGLFKDFIRDHRPALDLEKVATGEHWFGTQAHELGLVDEICTSDDLVVAACKDKTVLAIHYVQKKKLSDKLAGVAGKSADSVLMKLIERGQKPIV
;
A
#
# COMPACT_ATOMS: atom_id res chain seq x y z
N MET A 1 -24.53 -17.01 1.49
CA MET A 1 -25.64 -17.20 2.46
C MET A 1 -25.90 -15.82 3.06
N PHE A 2 -26.85 -15.07 2.51
CA PHE A 2 -27.17 -13.74 3.02
C PHE A 2 -28.07 -13.92 4.25
N GLY A 3 -27.61 -13.43 5.41
CA GLY A 3 -28.33 -13.57 6.68
C GLY A 3 -29.67 -12.84 6.64
N GLU A 4 -30.70 -13.46 7.22
CA GLU A 4 -32.03 -12.87 7.33
C GLU A 4 -31.97 -11.55 8.12
N ASN A 5 -32.52 -10.48 7.54
CA ASN A 5 -32.60 -9.15 8.16
C ASN A 5 -33.74 -9.14 9.20
N ASN A 6 -33.55 -9.88 10.29
CA ASN A 6 -34.49 -9.90 11.41
C ASN A 6 -34.20 -8.70 12.33
N ASP A 7 -35.23 -8.14 12.97
CA ASP A 7 -35.10 -6.91 13.78
C ASP A 7 -34.03 -7.03 14.89
N LYS A 8 -33.94 -8.20 15.54
CA LYS A 8 -32.90 -8.50 16.54
C LYS A 8 -31.48 -8.44 15.96
N ALA A 9 -31.30 -8.92 14.72
CA ALA A 9 -30.00 -8.88 14.06
C ALA A 9 -29.62 -7.44 13.70
N ARG A 10 -30.60 -6.62 13.32
CA ARG A 10 -30.41 -5.18 13.07
C ARG A 10 -30.06 -4.42 14.34
N GLU A 11 -30.71 -4.71 15.46
CA GLU A 11 -30.40 -4.10 16.76
C GLU A 11 -28.97 -4.42 17.19
N LYS A 12 -28.58 -5.70 17.18
CA LYS A 12 -27.21 -6.12 17.50
C LYS A 12 -26.18 -5.46 16.60
N PHE A 13 -26.46 -5.37 15.29
CA PHE A 13 -25.55 -4.72 14.35
C PHE A 13 -25.38 -3.21 14.62
N LYS A 14 -26.46 -2.51 15.02
CA LYS A 14 -26.36 -1.09 15.43
C LYS A 14 -25.52 -0.93 16.70
N GLU A 15 -25.68 -1.84 17.66
CA GLU A 15 -24.92 -1.84 18.90
C GLU A 15 -23.43 -2.04 18.64
N GLU A 16 -23.07 -3.03 17.80
CA GLU A 16 -21.69 -3.28 17.38
C GLU A 16 -21.06 -2.09 16.62
N LEU A 17 -21.86 -1.39 15.80
CA LEU A 17 -21.42 -0.18 15.10
C LEU A 17 -21.12 0.97 16.06
N GLU A 18 -21.97 1.20 17.07
CA GLU A 18 -21.77 2.27 18.04
C GLU A 18 -20.58 1.97 18.96
N GLU A 19 -20.41 0.70 19.37
CA GLU A 19 -19.24 0.27 20.14
C GLU A 19 -17.94 0.51 19.36
N THR A 20 -17.91 0.11 18.08
CA THR A 20 -16.75 0.34 17.20
C THR A 20 -16.47 1.83 17.02
N HIS A 21 -17.52 2.65 16.89
CA HIS A 21 -17.39 4.10 16.77
C HIS A 21 -16.83 4.74 18.04
N GLY A 22 -17.26 4.28 19.22
CA GLY A 22 -16.69 4.68 20.51
C GLY A 22 -15.20 4.36 20.60
N LEU A 23 -14.82 3.10 20.32
CA LEU A 23 -13.42 2.66 20.32
C LEU A 23 -12.55 3.49 19.37
N PHE A 24 -13.07 3.84 18.19
CA PHE A 24 -12.35 4.68 17.23
C PHE A 24 -12.13 6.11 17.76
N LYS A 25 -13.13 6.71 18.42
CA LYS A 25 -12.99 8.04 19.04
C LYS A 25 -11.98 8.04 20.18
N ASP A 26 -11.99 7.01 21.01
CA ASP A 26 -11.04 6.86 22.11
C ASP A 26 -9.60 6.72 21.58
N PHE A 27 -9.40 5.89 20.55
CA PHE A 27 -8.11 5.75 19.87
C PHE A 27 -7.56 7.09 19.36
N ILE A 28 -8.41 7.92 18.75
CA ILE A 28 -8.01 9.25 18.27
C ILE A 28 -7.64 10.16 19.44
N ARG A 29 -8.42 10.15 20.53
CA ARG A 29 -8.19 11.01 21.70
C ARG A 29 -6.85 10.70 22.37
N ASP A 30 -6.48 9.43 22.46
CA ASP A 30 -5.23 8.99 23.05
C ASP A 30 -4.01 9.45 22.25
N HIS A 31 -4.10 9.43 20.91
CA HIS A 31 -2.99 9.80 20.03
C HIS A 31 -2.97 11.29 19.68
N ARG A 32 -4.11 11.98 19.75
CA ARG A 32 -4.27 13.42 19.46
C ARG A 32 -5.17 14.10 20.50
N PRO A 33 -4.68 14.30 21.74
CA PRO A 33 -5.47 14.91 22.81
C PRO A 33 -5.86 16.37 22.54
N ALA A 34 -5.12 17.06 21.67
CA ALA A 34 -5.39 18.44 21.28
C ALA A 34 -6.42 18.57 20.14
N LEU A 35 -6.86 17.45 19.55
CA LEU A 35 -7.81 17.45 18.43
C LEU A 35 -9.24 17.65 18.94
N ASP A 36 -9.95 18.61 18.35
CA ASP A 36 -11.38 18.78 18.55
C ASP A 36 -12.16 17.69 17.80
N LEU A 37 -12.45 16.60 18.52
CA LEU A 37 -13.16 15.45 17.99
C LEU A 37 -14.61 15.75 17.56
N GLU A 38 -15.29 16.71 18.19
CA GLU A 38 -16.69 17.02 17.83
C GLU A 38 -16.78 17.65 16.44
N LYS A 39 -15.75 18.42 16.06
CA LYS A 39 -15.68 19.09 14.76
C LYS A 39 -15.40 18.12 13.60
N VAL A 40 -14.70 17.01 13.86
CA VAL A 40 -14.18 16.12 12.79
C VAL A 40 -14.84 14.76 12.73
N ALA A 41 -15.49 14.31 13.81
CA ALA A 41 -16.16 12.99 13.88
C ALA A 41 -17.60 13.02 13.33
N THR A 42 -17.80 13.67 12.18
CA THR A 42 -19.11 13.81 11.51
C THR A 42 -19.38 12.69 10.50
N GLY A 43 -18.39 11.86 10.20
CA GLY A 43 -18.45 10.84 9.13
C GLY A 43 -18.12 11.38 7.74
N GLU A 44 -17.74 12.65 7.63
CA GLU A 44 -17.28 13.28 6.40
C GLU A 44 -15.81 12.95 6.10
N HIS A 45 -15.39 13.24 4.86
CA HIS A 45 -14.00 13.12 4.45
C HIS A 45 -13.35 14.50 4.34
N TRP A 46 -12.04 14.55 4.62
CA TRP A 46 -11.25 15.78 4.59
C TRP A 46 -10.13 15.64 3.57
N PHE A 47 -9.94 16.64 2.71
CA PHE A 47 -8.76 16.70 1.85
C PHE A 47 -7.51 17.01 2.69
N GLY A 48 -6.33 16.62 2.20
CA GLY A 48 -5.08 16.71 2.97
C GLY A 48 -4.78 18.09 3.55
N THR A 49 -5.09 19.18 2.82
CA THR A 49 -4.95 20.56 3.31
C THR A 49 -5.90 20.86 4.46
N GLN A 50 -7.18 20.48 4.32
CA GLN A 50 -8.17 20.64 5.39
C GLN A 50 -7.82 19.79 6.61
N ALA A 51 -7.38 18.56 6.38
CA ALA A 51 -6.95 17.65 7.44
C ALA A 51 -5.78 18.25 8.24
N HIS A 52 -4.85 18.92 7.57
CA HIS A 52 -3.74 19.59 8.25
C HIS A 52 -4.22 20.77 9.09
N GLU A 53 -5.09 21.62 8.55
CA GLU A 53 -5.70 22.74 9.28
C GLU A 53 -6.54 22.29 10.50
N LEU A 54 -7.18 21.13 10.40
CA LEU A 54 -7.97 20.52 11.46
C LEU A 54 -7.13 19.73 12.47
N GLY A 55 -5.83 19.57 12.27
CA GLY A 55 -4.95 18.76 13.13
C GLY A 55 -5.13 17.24 12.97
N LEU A 56 -5.75 16.81 11.87
CA LEU A 56 -5.89 15.40 11.47
C LEU A 56 -4.63 14.84 10.77
N VAL A 57 -3.70 15.70 10.35
CA VAL A 57 -2.36 15.29 9.90
C VAL A 57 -1.33 16.30 10.37
N ASP A 58 -0.14 15.80 10.68
CA ASP A 58 0.94 16.63 11.22
C ASP A 58 1.64 17.46 10.14
N GLU A 59 1.75 16.94 8.91
CA GLU A 59 2.37 17.61 7.77
C GLU A 59 1.86 17.06 6.44
N ILE A 60 1.95 17.87 5.37
CA ILE A 60 1.68 17.47 3.99
C ILE A 60 3.01 17.35 3.24
N CYS A 61 3.42 16.12 2.94
CA CYS A 61 4.63 15.83 2.18
C CYS A 61 4.48 14.58 1.31
N THR A 62 5.46 14.31 0.45
CA THR A 62 5.50 13.05 -0.31
C THR A 62 6.21 11.95 0.51
N SER A 63 6.01 10.70 0.12
CA SER A 63 6.72 9.56 0.71
C SER A 63 8.25 9.72 0.63
N ASP A 64 8.73 10.30 -0.47
CA ASP A 64 10.15 10.49 -0.72
C ASP A 64 10.72 11.56 0.22
N ASP A 65 10.00 12.67 0.42
CA ASP A 65 10.40 13.73 1.34
C ASP A 65 10.52 13.22 2.77
N LEU A 66 9.54 12.43 3.23
CA LEU A 66 9.52 11.84 4.57
C LEU A 66 10.76 10.95 4.80
N VAL A 67 11.09 10.09 3.83
CA VAL A 67 12.24 9.18 3.94
C VAL A 67 13.55 9.95 3.88
N VAL A 68 13.68 10.91 2.96
CA VAL A 68 14.89 11.74 2.83
C VAL A 68 15.13 12.59 4.09
N ALA A 69 14.06 13.14 4.68
CA ALA A 69 14.15 13.85 5.96
C ALA A 69 14.63 12.92 7.08
N ALA A 70 14.05 11.72 7.19
CA ALA A 70 14.44 10.74 8.19
C ALA A 70 15.91 10.27 8.06
N CYS A 71 16.45 10.20 6.83
CA CYS A 71 17.85 9.84 6.58
C CYS A 71 18.87 10.87 7.12
N LYS A 72 18.46 12.10 7.43
CA LYS A 72 19.36 13.12 8.00
C LYS A 72 19.70 12.83 9.46
N ASP A 73 18.74 12.33 10.21
CA ASP A 73 18.84 12.17 11.66
C ASP A 73 18.93 10.70 12.11
N LYS A 74 18.74 9.74 11.19
CA LYS A 74 18.76 8.29 11.47
C LYS A 74 19.81 7.56 10.66
N THR A 75 20.30 6.45 11.20
CA THR A 75 21.26 5.58 10.51
C THR A 75 20.58 4.78 9.38
N VAL A 76 21.11 4.92 8.16
CA VAL A 76 20.64 4.15 7.00
C VAL A 76 21.26 2.76 7.00
N LEU A 77 20.44 1.71 7.13
CA LEU A 77 20.90 0.33 7.22
C LEU A 77 21.04 -0.36 5.86
N ALA A 78 20.18 -0.02 4.90
CA ALA A 78 20.17 -0.63 3.58
C ALA A 78 19.66 0.37 2.53
N ILE A 79 20.23 0.31 1.33
CA ILE A 79 19.79 1.09 0.17
C ILE A 79 19.55 0.12 -0.97
N HIS A 80 18.34 0.14 -1.52
CA HIS A 80 18.01 -0.63 -2.71
C HIS A 80 17.83 0.31 -3.90
N TYR A 81 18.74 0.23 -4.85
CA TYR A 81 18.65 0.98 -6.09
C TYR A 81 17.94 0.16 -7.16
N VAL A 82 16.78 0.63 -7.62
CA VAL A 82 16.05 0.03 -8.74
C VAL A 82 16.32 0.81 -10.00
N GLN A 83 17.11 0.24 -10.91
CA GLN A 83 17.25 0.81 -12.25
C GLN A 83 15.95 0.57 -13.04
N LYS A 84 15.27 1.65 -13.44
CA LYS A 84 14.14 1.56 -14.38
C LYS A 84 14.63 0.99 -15.71
N LYS A 85 14.28 -0.26 -15.99
CA LYS A 85 14.55 -0.89 -17.29
C LYS A 85 13.76 -0.16 -18.36
N LYS A 86 14.43 0.25 -19.45
CA LYS A 86 13.73 0.80 -20.61
C LYS A 86 12.83 -0.30 -21.20
N LEU A 87 11.73 0.09 -21.83
CA LEU A 87 10.84 -0.85 -22.52
C LEU A 87 11.61 -1.67 -23.58
N SER A 88 12.60 -1.06 -24.24
CA SER A 88 13.55 -1.73 -25.15
C SER A 88 14.30 -2.88 -24.49
N ASP A 89 14.76 -2.69 -23.25
CA ASP A 89 15.56 -3.68 -22.52
C ASP A 89 14.69 -4.86 -22.07
N LYS A 90 13.41 -4.60 -21.78
CA LYS A 90 12.42 -5.66 -21.50
C LYS A 90 12.16 -6.50 -22.74
N LEU A 91 12.05 -5.88 -23.93
CA LEU A 91 11.80 -6.59 -25.19
C LEU A 91 13.02 -7.38 -25.68
N ALA A 92 14.22 -6.78 -25.62
CA ALA A 92 15.47 -7.46 -25.95
C ALA A 92 15.73 -8.69 -25.07
N GLY A 93 15.40 -8.61 -23.78
CA GLY A 93 15.51 -9.74 -22.85
C GLY A 93 14.56 -10.90 -23.16
N VAL A 94 13.45 -10.67 -23.85
CA VAL A 94 12.53 -11.73 -24.32
C VAL A 94 13.09 -12.36 -25.61
N ALA A 95 13.55 -11.55 -26.56
CA ALA A 95 14.12 -12.03 -27.82
C ALA A 95 15.39 -12.88 -27.62
N GLY A 96 16.29 -12.46 -26.73
CA GLY A 96 17.52 -13.22 -26.41
C GLY A 96 17.23 -14.60 -25.82
N LYS A 97 16.26 -14.72 -24.91
CA LYS A 97 15.87 -16.01 -24.31
C LYS A 97 15.28 -16.99 -25.32
N SER A 98 14.54 -16.48 -26.30
CA SER A 98 14.00 -17.30 -27.39
C SER A 98 15.09 -17.78 -28.36
N ALA A 99 16.09 -16.95 -28.66
CA ALA A 99 17.22 -17.34 -29.51
C ALA A 99 18.10 -18.42 -28.86
N ASP A 100 18.42 -18.28 -27.57
CA ASP A 100 19.19 -19.29 -26.82
C ASP A 100 18.44 -20.64 -26.77
N SER A 101 17.12 -20.60 -26.57
CA SER A 101 16.30 -21.82 -26.54
C SER A 101 16.25 -22.54 -27.88
N VAL A 102 16.34 -21.81 -29.01
CA VAL A 102 16.40 -22.38 -30.36
C VAL A 102 17.79 -22.94 -30.65
N LEU A 103 18.85 -22.22 -30.26
CA LEU A 103 20.23 -22.67 -30.43
C LEU A 103 20.50 -23.95 -29.63
N MET A 104 20.06 -24.03 -28.37
CA MET A 104 20.18 -25.23 -27.55
C MET A 104 19.45 -26.42 -28.17
N LYS A 105 18.22 -26.22 -28.68
CA LYS A 105 17.47 -27.28 -29.39
C LYS A 105 18.14 -27.76 -30.67
N LEU A 106 18.89 -26.90 -31.37
CA LEU A 106 19.64 -27.28 -32.57
C LEU A 106 20.92 -28.05 -32.22
N ILE A 107 21.61 -27.66 -31.16
CA ILE A 107 22.80 -28.37 -30.64
C ILE A 107 22.41 -29.77 -30.14
N GLU A 108 21.32 -29.89 -29.37
CA GLU A 108 20.78 -31.18 -28.91
C GLU A 108 20.36 -32.09 -30.08
N ARG A 109 19.84 -31.51 -31.16
CA ARG A 109 19.49 -32.26 -32.38
C ARG A 109 20.71 -32.75 -33.16
N GLY A 110 21.84 -32.03 -33.10
CA GLY A 110 23.11 -32.40 -33.73
C GLY A 110 23.91 -33.46 -32.96
N GLN A 111 23.60 -33.71 -31.69
CA GLN A 111 24.29 -34.70 -30.83
C GLN A 111 23.60 -36.07 -30.76
N LYS A 112 22.52 -36.33 -31.52
CA LYS A 112 21.94 -37.69 -31.56
C LYS A 112 22.86 -38.64 -32.34
N PRO A 113 23.36 -39.74 -31.74
CA PRO A 113 24.13 -40.74 -32.47
C PRO A 113 23.23 -41.41 -33.52
N ILE A 114 23.73 -41.52 -34.74
CA ILE A 114 23.15 -42.35 -35.79
C ILE A 114 23.32 -43.79 -35.32
N VAL A 115 22.23 -44.42 -34.91
CA VAL A 115 22.09 -45.89 -34.90
C VAL A 115 21.20 -46.23 -36.08
#